data_AF-A0A1C4XRS4-F1
#
_entry.id   AF-A0A1C4XRS4-F1
#
_cell.length_a   1.000
_cell.length_b   1.000
_cell.length_c   1.000
_cell.angle_alpha   90.00
_cell.angle_beta   90.00
_cell.angle_gamma   90.00
#
_symmetry.space_group_name_H-M   'P 1'
#
loop_
_entity.id
_entity.type
_entity.pdbx_description
1 polymer ?
#
loop_
_entity_poly.entity_id
_entity_poly.type
_entity_poly.pdbx_seq_one_letter_code
_entity_poly.pdbx_strand_id
1 'polypeptide(L)'
;MADCPAPHSPSRPDWNCRACGEPWPCLTRKRQLKELCHCNIRTLTRYMSDYLRDAREEIVGVSTAEITERFVGWCARPLGSWAAPERPIRQVEATGGGMRTSQKAGDMLGSDQEQSRGEQIQEAERQAARQRLLELAEAERIPAEETTRAIPDRRWRRDQ
;
A
#
# COMPACT_ATOMS: atom_id res chain seq x y z
N MET A 1 -5.32 28.46 29.12
CA MET A 1 -4.63 28.55 27.82
C MET A 1 -4.30 27.12 27.45
N ALA A 2 -4.98 26.53 26.47
CA ALA A 2 -4.64 25.18 26.03
C ALA A 2 -3.26 25.29 25.38
N ASP A 3 -2.26 24.70 26.03
CA ASP A 3 -0.96 24.42 25.45
C ASP A 3 -1.23 23.84 24.06
N CYS A 4 -0.98 24.61 22.98
CA CYS A 4 -1.09 24.06 21.64
C CYS A 4 -0.02 22.96 21.60
N PRO A 5 -0.39 21.67 21.61
CA PRO A 5 0.59 20.61 21.79
C PRO A 5 1.59 20.75 20.64
N ALA A 6 2.86 20.92 20.99
CA ALA A 6 3.92 21.12 20.02
C ALA A 6 3.77 20.08 18.88
N PRO A 7 3.96 20.48 17.62
CA PRO A 7 3.84 19.54 16.52
C PRO A 7 4.79 18.37 16.77
N HIS A 8 4.28 17.14 16.69
CA HIS A 8 5.03 15.89 16.89
C HIS A 8 6.06 15.69 15.78
N SER A 9 7.11 16.49 15.83
CA SER A 9 8.22 16.57 14.89
C SER A 9 9.39 15.73 15.39
N PRO A 10 10.22 15.19 14.48
CA PRO A 10 11.44 14.48 14.86
C PRO A 10 12.47 15.46 15.42
N SER A 11 13.12 15.09 16.53
CA SER A 11 14.38 15.69 16.98
C SER A 11 15.52 15.04 16.22
N ARG A 12 16.54 15.82 15.88
CA ARG A 12 17.78 15.31 15.31
C ARG A 12 18.95 15.66 16.23
N PRO A 13 19.93 14.76 16.39
CA PRO A 13 20.08 13.47 15.69
C PRO A 13 19.37 12.28 16.36
N ASP A 14 18.73 12.44 17.52
CA ASP A 14 18.22 11.30 18.30
C ASP A 14 17.00 10.59 17.66
N TRP A 15 16.31 11.25 16.73
CA TRP A 15 15.07 10.76 16.10
C TRP A 15 13.95 10.46 17.12
N ASN A 16 13.85 11.29 18.16
CA ASN A 16 12.78 11.25 19.16
C ASN A 16 11.72 12.30 18.84
N CYS A 17 10.49 12.10 19.31
CA CYS A 17 9.43 13.06 19.12
C CYS A 17 9.64 14.25 20.06
N ARG A 18 9.74 15.48 19.52
CA ARG A 18 9.89 16.69 20.33
C ARG A 18 8.74 16.96 21.31
N ALA A 19 7.55 16.42 21.03
CA ALA A 19 6.38 16.59 21.88
C ALA A 19 6.21 15.49 22.93
N CYS A 20 6.57 14.23 22.61
CA CYS A 20 6.37 13.09 23.50
C CYS A 20 7.63 12.54 24.15
N GLY A 21 8.82 12.83 23.61
CA GLY A 21 10.06 12.13 23.96
C GLY A 21 10.20 10.72 23.37
N GLU A 22 9.10 10.08 22.96
CA GLU A 22 9.07 8.74 22.35
C GLU A 22 9.81 8.66 21.01
N PRO A 23 10.32 7.47 20.59
CA PRO A 23 10.95 7.30 19.28
C PRO A 23 10.02 7.76 18.16
N TRP A 24 10.50 8.71 17.35
CA TRP A 24 9.77 9.18 16.19
C TRP A 24 9.83 8.14 15.06
N PRO A 25 8.75 7.89 14.31
CA PRO A 25 7.40 8.45 14.47
C PRO A 25 6.66 7.84 15.68
N CYS A 26 6.22 8.68 16.61
CA CYS A 26 5.46 8.24 17.78
C CYS A 26 4.01 7.88 17.40
N LEU A 27 3.29 7.17 18.27
CA LEU A 27 1.92 6.69 17.97
C LEU A 27 0.97 7.82 17.57
N THR A 28 1.03 8.97 18.24
CA THR A 28 0.22 10.16 17.91
C THR A 28 0.53 10.67 16.51
N ARG A 29 1.82 10.80 16.15
CA ARG A 29 2.22 11.23 14.81
C ARG A 29 1.81 10.22 13.74
N LYS A 30 1.95 8.92 14.02
CA LYS A 30 1.49 7.85 13.12
C LYS A 30 -0.02 7.98 12.82
N ARG A 31 -0.86 8.25 13.84
CA ARG A 31 -2.30 8.50 13.68
C ARG A 31 -2.58 9.73 12.82
N GLN A 32 -1.94 10.85 13.14
CA GLN A 32 -2.09 12.10 12.38
C GLN A 32 -1.72 11.93 10.90
N LEU A 33 -0.61 11.23 10.62
CA LEU A 33 -0.17 11.00 9.25
C LEU A 33 -1.12 10.07 8.47
N LYS A 34 -1.70 9.05 9.11
CA LYS A 34 -2.75 8.24 8.48
C LYS A 34 -3.96 9.08 8.12
N GLU A 35 -4.41 9.95 9.03
CA GLU A 35 -5.55 10.83 8.78
C GLU A 35 -5.26 11.81 7.63
N LEU A 36 -4.11 12.50 7.68
CA LEU A 36 -3.66 13.44 6.64
C LEU A 36 -3.53 12.79 5.25
N CYS A 37 -3.16 11.51 5.20
CA CYS A 37 -3.04 10.76 3.95
C CYS A 37 -4.32 10.00 3.59
N HIS A 38 -5.44 10.19 4.30
CA HIS A 38 -6.69 9.44 4.11
C HIS A 38 -6.50 7.91 4.12
N CYS A 39 -5.65 7.43 5.02
CA CYS A 39 -5.23 6.02 5.11
C CYS A 39 -4.63 5.44 3.81
N ASN A 40 -4.23 6.27 2.85
CA ASN A 40 -3.64 5.83 1.59
C ASN A 40 -2.17 5.45 1.80
N ILE A 41 -1.90 4.14 1.71
CA ILE A 41 -0.57 3.55 1.93
C ILE A 41 0.47 4.15 0.98
N ARG A 42 0.15 4.38 -0.30
CA ARG A 42 1.11 4.89 -1.28
C ARG A 42 1.53 6.32 -0.97
N THR A 43 0.55 7.16 -0.66
CA THR A 43 0.78 8.57 -0.26
C THR A 43 1.59 8.65 1.02
N LEU A 44 1.24 7.84 2.02
CA LEU A 44 1.89 7.81 3.31
C LEU A 44 3.34 7.30 3.22
N THR A 45 3.59 6.20 2.50
CA THR A 45 4.94 5.69 2.29
C THR A 45 5.80 6.72 1.56
N ARG A 46 5.27 7.37 0.51
CA ARG A 46 6.00 8.43 -0.21
C ARG A 46 6.35 9.59 0.68
N TYR A 47 5.43 10.06 1.54
CA TYR A 47 5.69 11.12 2.50
C TYR A 47 6.78 10.73 3.52
N MET A 48 6.80 9.48 3.97
CA MET A 48 7.78 8.99 4.94
C MET A 48 9.16 8.70 4.34
N SER A 49 9.26 8.51 3.02
CA SER A 49 10.52 8.19 2.33
C SER A 49 11.62 9.23 2.54
N ASP A 50 11.28 10.52 2.58
CA ASP A 50 12.26 11.59 2.84
C ASP A 50 12.88 11.45 4.24
N TYR A 51 12.03 11.23 5.25
CA TYR A 51 12.50 11.00 6.62
C TYR A 51 13.28 9.68 6.75
N LEU A 52 12.90 8.65 6.01
CA LEU A 52 13.61 7.37 6.01
C LEU A 52 15.02 7.51 5.43
N ARG A 53 15.21 8.28 4.35
CA ARG A 53 16.53 8.54 3.77
C ARG A 53 17.44 9.15 4.83
N ASP A 54 17.00 10.24 5.43
CA ASP A 54 17.83 10.96 6.37
C ASP A 54 18.07 10.16 7.66
N ALA A 55 17.09 9.37 8.11
CA ALA A 55 17.24 8.52 9.29
C ALA A 55 18.29 7.41 9.09
N ARG A 56 18.44 6.91 7.86
CA ARG A 56 19.48 5.92 7.54
C ARG A 56 20.89 6.51 7.60
N GLU A 57 21.03 7.82 7.40
CA GLU A 57 22.32 8.52 7.47
C GLU A 57 22.66 8.92 8.90
N GLU A 58 21.67 9.30 9.70
CA GLU A 58 21.88 9.83 11.06
C GLU A 58 21.81 8.79 12.17
N ILE A 59 21.01 7.73 12.01
CA ILE A 59 20.91 6.65 13.01
C ILE A 59 22.04 5.65 12.77
N VAL A 60 23.05 5.70 13.64
CA VAL A 60 24.20 4.78 13.62
C VAL A 60 23.96 3.61 14.58
N GLY A 61 24.35 2.39 14.18
CA GLY A 61 24.32 1.20 15.04
C GLY A 61 23.02 0.39 15.00
N VAL A 62 22.03 0.83 14.23
CA VAL A 62 20.78 0.09 13.96
C VAL A 62 20.79 -0.40 12.51
N SER A 63 20.26 -1.59 12.23
CA SER A 63 20.25 -2.11 10.86
C SER A 63 19.31 -1.32 9.96
N THR A 64 19.62 -1.23 8.67
CA THR A 64 18.76 -0.58 7.67
C THR A 64 17.35 -1.19 7.63
N ALA A 65 17.23 -2.50 7.91
CA ALA A 65 15.95 -3.19 7.99
C ALA A 65 15.10 -2.69 9.16
N GLU A 66 15.69 -2.55 10.35
CA GLU A 66 15.00 -2.03 11.54
C GLU A 66 14.57 -0.57 11.37
N ILE A 67 15.43 0.28 10.78
CA ILE A 67 15.08 1.67 10.46
C ILE A 67 13.90 1.69 9.48
N THR A 68 13.92 0.83 8.46
CA THR A 68 12.83 0.75 7.48
C THR A 68 11.53 0.28 8.13
N GLU A 69 11.55 -0.77 8.95
CA GLU A 69 10.37 -1.26 9.65
C GLU A 69 9.78 -0.19 10.58
N ARG A 70 10.62 0.53 11.33
CA ARG A 70 10.19 1.62 12.23
C ARG A 70 9.48 2.74 11.48
N PHE A 71 10.00 3.16 10.32
CA PHE A 71 9.51 4.33 9.59
C PHE A 71 8.35 4.00 8.64
N VAL A 72 8.38 2.87 7.94
CA VAL A 72 7.37 2.53 6.92
C VAL A 72 6.59 1.23 7.19
N GLY A 73 7.05 0.34 8.09
CA GLY A 73 6.40 -0.95 8.37
C GLY A 73 4.96 -0.85 8.89
N TRP A 74 4.63 0.26 9.54
CA TRP A 74 3.27 0.54 10.02
C TRP A 74 2.33 1.15 8.96
N CYS A 75 2.83 1.53 7.78
CA CYS A 75 2.01 2.20 6.75
C CYS A 75 0.86 1.30 6.28
N ALA A 76 1.17 0.03 6.00
CA ALA A 76 0.21 -0.98 5.57
C ALA A 76 -0.56 -1.66 6.72
N ARG A 77 -0.10 -1.51 7.97
CA ARG A 77 -0.68 -2.17 9.15
C ARG A 77 -1.67 -1.26 9.88
N PRO A 78 -2.81 -1.76 10.40
CA PRO A 78 -3.69 -0.96 11.23
C PRO A 78 -2.97 -0.57 12.54
N LEU A 79 -3.06 0.68 12.98
CA LEU A 79 -2.32 1.15 14.17
C LEU A 79 -2.72 0.43 15.47
N GLY A 80 -3.90 -0.20 15.50
CA GLY A 80 -4.34 -1.05 16.60
C GLY A 80 -3.51 -2.34 16.76
N SER A 81 -2.86 -2.82 15.70
CA SER A 81 -2.01 -4.03 15.80
C SER A 81 -0.68 -3.78 16.51
N TRP A 82 -0.32 -2.51 16.79
CA TRP A 82 0.90 -2.13 17.53
C TRP A 82 0.64 -1.87 19.02
N ALA A 83 -0.63 -1.80 19.44
CA ALA A 83 -1.02 -1.60 20.84
C ALA A 83 -1.07 -2.91 21.65
N ALA A 84 -0.86 -4.06 21.00
CA ALA A 84 -0.71 -5.32 21.70
C ALA A 84 0.73 -5.41 22.21
N PRO A 85 0.98 -5.42 23.53
CA PRO A 85 2.27 -5.85 24.02
C PRO A 85 2.51 -7.25 23.48
N GLU A 86 3.70 -7.43 22.92
CA GLU A 86 4.26 -8.69 22.48
C GLU A 86 4.00 -9.72 23.59
N ARG A 87 3.06 -10.65 23.36
CA ARG A 87 2.96 -11.84 24.20
C ARG A 87 4.31 -12.52 24.06
N PRO A 88 5.06 -12.73 25.15
CA PRO A 88 6.29 -13.50 25.06
C PRO A 88 5.94 -14.82 24.41
N ILE A 89 6.68 -15.17 23.35
CA ILE A 89 6.61 -16.46 22.69
C ILE A 89 6.90 -17.47 23.79
N ARG A 90 5.84 -18.09 24.32
CA ARG A 90 5.97 -19.11 25.35
C ARG A 90 6.70 -20.26 24.68
N GLN A 91 7.98 -20.44 25.02
CA GLN A 91 8.77 -21.59 24.61
C GLN A 91 7.92 -22.84 24.87
N VAL A 92 7.51 -23.51 23.79
CA VAL A 92 6.90 -24.83 23.88
C VAL A 92 8.05 -25.80 24.11
N GLU A 93 8.28 -26.13 25.37
CA GLU A 93 9.09 -27.29 25.72
C GLU A 93 8.33 -28.55 25.33
N ALA A 94 9.02 -29.40 24.59
CA ALA A 94 8.55 -30.72 24.21
C ALA A 94 8.38 -31.60 25.45
N THR A 95 7.17 -32.13 25.64
CA THR A 95 6.99 -33.36 26.41
C THR A 95 5.83 -34.14 25.81
N GLY A 96 6.14 -35.35 25.36
CA GLY A 96 5.20 -36.25 24.71
C GLY A 96 4.19 -36.85 25.68
N GLY A 97 3.08 -37.33 25.12
CA GLY A 97 2.06 -38.08 25.82
C GLY A 97 0.78 -38.13 25.01
N GLY A 98 0.66 -39.12 24.12
CA GLY A 98 -0.51 -39.30 23.28
C GLY A 98 -1.69 -39.94 24.01
N MET A 99 -2.91 -39.74 23.49
CA MET A 99 -3.79 -40.85 23.12
C MET A 99 -4.91 -40.34 22.19
N ARG A 100 -5.27 -41.22 21.25
CA ARG A 100 -6.26 -41.12 20.18
C ARG A 100 -7.65 -40.66 20.64
N THR A 101 -8.33 -39.91 19.77
CA THR A 101 -9.66 -40.32 19.27
C THR A 101 -9.80 -39.97 17.80
N SER A 102 -10.39 -40.91 17.07
CA SER A 102 -10.66 -40.88 15.64
C SER A 102 -11.55 -39.70 15.24
N GLN A 103 -11.25 -39.05 14.13
CA GLN A 103 -12.25 -38.43 13.25
C GLN A 103 -11.69 -38.15 11.86
N LYS A 104 -12.18 -38.94 10.91
CA LYS A 104 -12.47 -38.63 9.51
C LYS A 104 -11.35 -38.00 8.65
N ALA A 105 -10.75 -38.84 7.81
CA ALA A 105 -10.02 -38.44 6.62
C ALA A 105 -10.99 -37.80 5.60
N GLY A 106 -10.68 -36.59 5.16
CA GLY A 106 -11.38 -35.88 4.09
C GLY A 106 -10.87 -34.44 3.98
N ASP A 107 -10.13 -34.17 2.90
CA ASP A 107 -9.86 -32.85 2.29
C ASP A 107 -8.95 -31.84 3.01
N MET A 108 -7.65 -31.88 2.68
CA MET A 108 -6.69 -30.77 2.86
C MET A 108 -6.05 -30.35 1.52
N LEU A 109 -6.85 -30.22 0.45
CA LEU A 109 -6.43 -29.67 -0.85
C LEU A 109 -7.48 -28.66 -1.42
N GLY A 110 -8.21 -27.95 -0.55
CA GLY A 110 -9.27 -27.01 -0.98
C GLY A 110 -8.81 -25.56 -1.17
N SER A 111 -7.99 -25.03 -0.26
CA SER A 111 -7.83 -23.57 -0.13
C SER A 111 -6.96 -22.91 -1.21
N ASP A 112 -5.96 -23.61 -1.73
CA ASP A 112 -5.10 -23.11 -2.82
C ASP A 112 -5.84 -23.15 -4.17
N GLN A 113 -6.72 -24.15 -4.35
CA GLN A 113 -7.54 -24.31 -5.55
C GLN A 113 -8.72 -23.31 -5.57
N GLU A 114 -9.28 -22.96 -4.41
CA GLU A 114 -10.29 -21.89 -4.29
C GLU A 114 -9.71 -20.50 -4.54
N GLN A 115 -8.49 -20.21 -4.05
CA GLN A 115 -7.77 -18.97 -4.39
C GLN A 115 -7.43 -18.91 -5.89
N SER A 116 -6.90 -20.00 -6.45
CA SER A 116 -6.63 -20.11 -7.90
C SER A 116 -7.89 -19.93 -8.75
N ARG A 117 -9.05 -20.47 -8.33
CA ARG A 117 -10.33 -20.30 -9.03
C ARG A 117 -10.87 -18.88 -8.93
N GLY A 118 -10.76 -18.25 -7.75
CA GLY A 118 -11.13 -16.85 -7.57
C GLY A 118 -10.29 -15.89 -8.40
N GLU A 119 -9.00 -16.18 -8.55
CA GLU A 119 -8.08 -15.41 -9.39
C GLU A 119 -8.35 -15.61 -10.88
N GLN A 120 -8.73 -16.83 -11.30
CA GLN A 120 -9.19 -17.13 -12.65
C GLN A 120 -10.47 -16.37 -13.02
N ILE A 121 -11.42 -16.25 -12.10
CA ILE A 121 -12.65 -15.46 -12.32
C ILE A 121 -12.31 -13.98 -12.47
N GLN A 122 -11.45 -13.43 -11.60
CA GLN A 122 -11.03 -12.03 -11.66
C GLN A 122 -10.22 -11.69 -12.93
N GLU A 123 -9.36 -12.60 -13.38
CA GLU A 123 -8.60 -12.42 -14.63
C GLU A 123 -9.52 -12.52 -15.85
N ALA A 124 -10.49 -13.45 -15.85
CA ALA A 124 -11.49 -13.55 -16.90
C ALA A 124 -12.34 -12.26 -17.00
N GLU A 125 -12.77 -11.69 -15.87
CA GLU A 125 -13.49 -10.40 -15.83
C GLU A 125 -12.64 -9.26 -16.38
N ARG A 126 -11.37 -9.20 -16.00
CA ARG A 126 -10.42 -8.18 -16.49
C ARG A 126 -10.20 -8.30 -18.00
N GLN A 127 -10.09 -9.52 -18.50
CA GLN A 127 -9.95 -9.78 -19.94
C GLN A 127 -11.21 -9.38 -20.70
N ALA A 128 -12.40 -9.71 -20.18
CA ALA A 128 -13.66 -9.29 -20.77
C ALA A 128 -13.80 -7.75 -20.81
N ALA A 129 -13.35 -7.06 -19.75
CA ALA A 129 -13.34 -5.59 -19.72
C ALA A 129 -12.38 -5.00 -20.76
N ARG A 130 -11.19 -5.58 -20.93
CA ARG A 130 -10.24 -5.16 -21.99
C ARG A 130 -10.79 -5.38 -23.39
N GLN A 131 -11.46 -6.50 -23.64
CA GLN A 131 -12.07 -6.78 -24.94
C GLN A 131 -13.16 -5.75 -25.29
N ARG A 132 -14.04 -5.40 -24.34
CA ARG A 132 -15.04 -4.35 -24.55
C ARG A 132 -14.42 -3.00 -24.91
N LEU A 133 -13.31 -2.63 -24.27
CA LEU A 133 -12.61 -1.38 -24.58
C LEU A 133 -11.99 -1.40 -25.97
N LEU A 134 -11.41 -2.53 -26.40
CA LEU A 134 -10.84 -2.68 -27.73
C LEU A 134 -11.91 -2.62 -28.81
N GLU A 135 -13.05 -3.27 -28.59
CA GLU A 135 -14.20 -3.26 -29.51
C GLU A 135 -14.79 -1.85 -29.67
N LEU A 136 -14.97 -1.11 -28.56
CA LEU A 136 -15.38 0.30 -28.62
C LEU A 136 -14.37 1.15 -29.42
N ALA A 137 -13.07 0.96 -29.17
CA ALA A 137 -12.03 1.69 -29.90
C ALA A 137 -11.98 1.32 -31.39
N GLU A 138 -12.32 0.08 -31.76
CA GLU A 138 -12.41 -0.34 -33.15
C GLU A 138 -13.67 0.24 -33.83
N ALA A 139 -14.80 0.29 -33.13
CA ALA A 139 -16.04 0.87 -33.63
C ALA A 139 -15.95 2.39 -33.83
N GLU A 140 -15.23 3.09 -32.95
CA GLU A 140 -14.98 4.53 -33.07
C GLU A 140 -13.84 4.88 -34.03
N ARG A 141 -13.12 3.88 -34.57
CA ARG A 141 -12.11 4.13 -35.59
C ARG A 141 -12.81 4.63 -36.86
N ILE A 142 -12.58 5.90 -37.19
CA ILE A 142 -13.00 6.49 -38.47
C ILE A 142 -12.33 5.69 -39.60
N PRO A 143 -13.10 5.12 -40.54
CA PRO A 143 -12.54 4.33 -41.63
C PRO A 143 -11.70 5.23 -42.55
N ALA A 144 -10.54 4.74 -42.98
CA ALA A 144 -9.58 5.53 -43.77
C ALA A 144 -10.15 6.06 -45.11
N GLU A 145 -11.18 5.39 -45.62
CA GLU A 145 -11.95 5.80 -46.80
C GLU A 145 -12.82 7.04 -46.56
N GLU A 146 -13.24 7.32 -45.32
CA GLU A 146 -13.93 8.55 -44.92
C GLU A 146 -12.96 9.73 -44.81
N THR A 147 -11.75 9.50 -44.31
CA THR A 147 -10.66 10.51 -44.27
C THR A 147 -10.18 10.91 -45.67
N THR A 148 -10.33 10.03 -46.66
CA THR A 148 -9.87 10.27 -48.04
C THR A 148 -10.85 11.14 -48.84
N ARG A 149 -12.07 11.39 -48.35
CA ARG A 149 -13.01 12.35 -48.96
C ARG A 149 -12.71 13.79 -48.53
N ALA A 150 -11.45 14.20 -48.65
CA ALA A 150 -11.05 15.59 -48.47
C ALA A 150 -11.63 16.43 -49.63
N ILE A 151 -12.70 17.17 -49.34
CA ILE A 151 -13.26 18.18 -50.24
C ILE A 151 -12.19 19.28 -50.43
N PRO A 152 -11.75 19.61 -51.66
CA PRO A 152 -10.83 20.71 -51.85
C PRO A 152 -11.58 22.03 -51.70
N ASP A 153 -11.50 22.65 -50.51
CA ASP A 153 -11.90 24.04 -50.35
C ASP A 153 -10.84 24.93 -51.00
N ARG A 154 -11.13 25.41 -52.21
CA ARG A 154 -10.36 26.46 -52.87
C ARG A 154 -11.28 27.61 -53.23
N ARG A 155 -11.65 28.41 -52.24
CA ARG A 155 -12.17 29.76 -52.51
C ARG A 155 -11.77 30.78 -51.46
N TRP A 156 -10.47 31.00 -51.31
CA TRP A 156 -9.98 32.25 -50.72
C TRP A 156 -9.99 33.34 -51.80
N ARG A 157 -11.07 34.14 -51.79
CA ARG A 157 -11.15 35.44 -52.48
C ARG A 157 -10.09 36.38 -51.88
N ARG A 158 -9.22 36.93 -52.73
CA ARG A 158 -8.34 38.04 -52.37
C ARG A 158 -8.84 39.29 -53.10
N ASP A 159 -9.09 40.31 -52.29
CA ASP A 159 -9.44 41.69 -52.60
C ASP A 159 -8.33 42.36 -53.43
N GLN A 160 -8.70 43.01 -54.54
CA GLN A 160 -8.04 44.15 -55.21
C GLN A 160 -9.08 44.89 -56.05
#